data_AF-A0A1C4YGG6-F1
#
_entry.id   AF-A0A1C4YGG6-F1
#
_cell.length_a   1.000
_cell.length_b   1.000
_cell.length_c   1.000
_cell.angle_alpha   90.00
_cell.angle_beta   90.00
_cell.angle_gamma   90.00
#
_symmetry.space_group_name_H-M   'P 1'
#
loop_
_entity.id
_entity.type
_entity.pdbx_description
1 polymer ?
#
loop_
_entity_poly.entity_id
_entity_poly.type
_entity_poly.pdbx_seq_one_letter_code
_entity_poly.pdbx_strand_id
1 'polypeptide(L)' 'MEHLSDFASAQDVEDADDILFAHPIRTVTRLVCACGADHPCPEVRFAQMIKGTTSGGTR' A
#
# COMPACT_ATOMS: atom_id res chain seq x y z
N MET A 1 32.05 -1.30 -14.52
CA MET A 1 30.62 -1.61 -14.30
C MET A 1 30.27 -2.58 -15.40
N GLU A 2 30.77 -3.81 -15.26
CA GLU A 2 30.81 -4.78 -16.35
C GLU A 2 29.42 -5.35 -16.61
N HIS A 3 29.17 -5.56 -17.90
CA HIS A 3 27.94 -5.98 -18.56
C HIS A 3 27.26 -7.20 -17.90
N LEU A 4 26.28 -6.97 -17.03
CA LEU A 4 25.28 -8.00 -16.71
C LEU A 4 24.36 -8.30 -17.91
N SER A 5 24.40 -7.47 -18.97
CA SER A 5 23.62 -7.63 -20.19
C SER A 5 24.01 -8.86 -21.01
N ASP A 6 25.22 -9.40 -20.83
CA ASP A 6 25.76 -10.45 -21.71
C ASP A 6 25.39 -11.86 -21.23
N PHE A 7 24.65 -11.98 -20.12
CA PHE A 7 24.22 -13.25 -19.52
C PHE A 7 22.72 -13.53 -19.66
N ALA A 8 21.92 -12.57 -20.12
CA ALA A 8 20.50 -12.76 -20.34
C ALA A 8 20.26 -13.29 -21.77
N SER A 9 19.60 -14.43 -21.87
CA SER A 9 19.09 -14.91 -23.16
C SER A 9 17.92 -14.03 -23.64
N ALA A 10 17.58 -14.12 -24.93
CA ALA A 10 16.38 -13.45 -25.44
C ALA A 10 15.11 -13.87 -24.69
N GLN A 11 15.05 -15.13 -24.26
CA GLN A 11 13.94 -15.66 -23.49
C GLN A 11 13.88 -15.08 -22.07
N ASP A 12 15.02 -14.84 -21.43
CA ASP A 12 15.05 -14.18 -20.11
C ASP A 12 14.51 -12.73 -20.18
N VAL A 13 14.72 -12.05 -21.32
CA VAL A 13 14.19 -10.70 -21.55
C VAL A 13 12.68 -10.74 -21.78
N GLU A 14 12.19 -11.67 -22.60
CA GLU A 14 10.74 -11.86 -22.84
C GLU A 14 10.00 -12.22 -21.55
N ASP A 15 10.53 -13.17 -20.77
CA ASP A 15 9.95 -13.56 -19.48
C ASP A 15 9.95 -12.38 -18.48
N ALA A 16 11.01 -11.57 -18.47
CA ALA A 16 11.07 -10.38 -17.61
C ALA A 16 10.01 -9.34 -17.99
N ASP A 17 9.78 -9.11 -19.28
CA ASP A 17 8.75 -8.20 -19.77
C ASP A 17 7.35 -8.70 -19.40
N ASP A 18 7.08 -10.00 -19.55
CA ASP A 18 5.82 -10.63 -19.13
C ASP A 18 5.57 -10.50 -17.62
N ILE A 19 6.61 -10.72 -16.81
CA ILE A 19 6.52 -10.56 -15.35
C ILE A 19 6.22 -9.11 -14.98
N LEU A 20 6.92 -8.14 -15.56
CA LEU A 20 6.71 -6.71 -15.28
C LEU A 20 5.34 -6.24 -15.74
N PHE A 21 4.84 -6.75 -16.87
CA PHE A 21 3.49 -6.48 -17.35
C PHE A 21 2.43 -7.07 -16.41
N ALA A 22 2.60 -8.32 -15.97
CA ALA A 22 1.67 -9.00 -15.07
C ALA A 22 1.65 -8.40 -13.65
N HIS A 23 2.74 -7.74 -13.24
CA HIS A 23 2.93 -7.14 -11.91
C HIS A 23 3.07 -5.61 -12.00
N PRO A 24 2.01 -4.87 -12.37
CA PRO A 24 2.09 -3.42 -12.43
C PRO A 24 2.47 -2.85 -11.06
N ILE A 25 3.37 -1.87 -11.05
CA ILE A 25 3.78 -1.18 -9.82
C ILE A 25 2.54 -0.56 -9.16
N ARG A 26 2.31 -0.89 -7.89
CA ARG A 26 1.24 -0.30 -7.07
C ARG A 26 1.85 0.45 -5.89
N THR A 27 1.48 1.70 -5.72
CA THR A 27 1.87 2.48 -4.54
C THR A 27 1.06 2.02 -3.34
N VAL A 28 1.71 1.41 -2.34
CA VAL A 28 1.09 1.12 -1.05
C VAL A 28 1.25 2.35 -0.16
N THR A 29 0.17 3.08 0.06
CA THR A 29 0.18 4.25 0.94
C THR A 29 -0.21 3.81 2.35
N ARG A 30 0.68 3.99 3.31
CA ARG A 30 0.38 3.82 4.73
C ARG A 30 -0.11 5.15 5.28
N LEU A 31 -1.37 5.21 5.72
CA LEU A 31 -1.89 6.38 6.41
C LEU A 31 -1.42 6.34 7.86
N VAL A 32 -0.75 7.39 8.30
CA VAL A 32 -0.21 7.53 9.65
C VAL A 32 -0.82 8.77 10.29
N CYS A 33 -1.28 8.66 11.53
CA CYS A 33 -1.74 9.79 12.31
C CYS A 33 -0.56 10.71 12.70
N ALA A 34 -0.84 11.96 13.09
CA ALA A 34 0.21 12.86 13.58
C ALA A 34 0.98 12.31 14.80
N CYS A 35 0.37 11.40 15.56
CA CYS A 35 1.03 10.67 16.65
C CYS A 35 1.99 9.56 16.21
N GLY A 36 2.14 9.30 14.90
CA GLY A 36 3.06 8.30 14.33
C GLY A 36 2.50 6.89 14.23
N ALA A 37 1.29 6.63 14.73
CA ALA A 37 0.63 5.32 14.63
C ALA A 37 -0.18 5.17 13.33
N ASP A 38 -0.46 3.92 12.93
CA ASP A 38 -1.35 3.62 11.81
C ASP A 38 -2.72 4.27 11.99
N HIS A 39 -3.24 4.85 10.91
CA HIS A 39 -4.58 5.40 10.88
C HIS A 39 -5.60 4.29 10.59
N PRO A 40 -6.69 4.18 11.36
CA PRO A 40 -7.02 4.99 12.54
C PRO A 40 -6.29 4.51 13.80
N CYS A 41 -5.62 5.44 14.49
CA CYS A 41 -4.96 5.18 15.77
C CYS A 41 -6.00 5.05 16.91
N PRO A 42 -5.61 4.57 18.12
CA PRO A 42 -6.55 4.36 19.22
C PRO A 42 -7.39 5.60 19.58
N GLU A 43 -6.80 6.79 19.57
CA GLU A 43 -7.52 8.05 19.83
C GLU A 43 -8.56 8.37 18.75
N VAL A 44 -8.21 8.18 17.48
CA VAL A 44 -9.14 8.37 16.37
C VAL A 44 -10.28 7.35 16.43
N ARG A 45 -9.98 6.08 16.73
CA ARG A 45 -11.01 5.04 16.91
C ARG A 45 -11.96 5.40 18.06
N PHE A 46 -11.42 5.89 19.17
CA PHE A 46 -12.23 6.37 20.29
C PHE A 46 -13.13 7.53 19.87
N ALA A 47 -12.58 8.56 19.20
CA ALA A 47 -13.37 9.69 18.72
C ALA A 47 -14.46 9.27 17.72
N GLN A 48 -14.15 8.35 16.80
CA GLN A 48 -15.11 7.76 15.87
C GLN A 48 -16.23 7.02 16.60
N MET A 49 -15.90 6.25 17.64
CA MET A 49 -16.88 5.53 18.46
C MET A 49 -17.85 6.51 19.13
N ILE A 50 -17.35 7.56 19.79
CA ILE A 50 -18.19 8.57 20.45
C ILE A 50 -19.05 9.31 19.43
N LYS A 51 -18.49 9.72 18.28
CA LYS A 51 -19.28 10.39 17.24
C LYS A 51 -20.34 9.47 16.65
N GLY A 52 -20.00 8.19 16.43
CA GLY A 52 -20.92 7.17 15.92
C GLY A 52 -22.10 6.89 16.86
N THR A 53 -21.86 6.88 18.18
CA THR A 53 -22.93 6.72 19.18
C THR A 53 -23.80 7.97 19.30
N THR A 54 -23.25 9.17 19.15
CA THR A 54 -24.04 10.41 19.16
C THR A 54 -24.98 10.55 17.96
N SER A 55 -24.68 9.90 16.82
CA SER A 55 -25.58 9.83 15.66
C SER A 55 -26.69 8.76 15.77
N GLY A 56 -26.73 7.98 16.86
CA GLY A 56 -27.72 6.91 17.10
C GLY A 56 -28.74 7.21 18.20
N GLY A 57 -28.79 8.45 18.72
CA GLY A 57 -29.69 8.86 19.80
C GLY A 57 -30.82 9.77 19.34
N THR A 58 -31.67 9.30 18.42
CA THR A 58 -33.02 9.81 18.18
C THR A 58 -33.78 8.81 17.32
N ARG A 59 -34.39 7.81 17.97
CA ARG A 59 -35.65 7.20 17.56
C ARG A 59 -36.44 6.86 18.82
#